data_AF-A0A5J4J565-F1
#
_entry.id   AF-A0A5J4J565-F1
#
_cell.length_a   1.000
_cell.length_b   1.000
_cell.length_c   1.000
_cell.angle_alpha   90.00
_cell.angle_beta   90.00
_cell.angle_gamma   90.00
#
_symmetry.space_group_name_H-M   'P 1'
#
loop_
_entity.id
_entity.type
_entity.pdbx_description
1 polymer ?
#
loop_
_entity_poly.entity_id
_entity_poly.type
_entity_poly.pdbx_seq_one_letter_code
_entity_poly.pdbx_strand_id
1 'polypeptide(L)'
;MDKTLKQNKIKWTNGMAIASFCLVVLVFVIDNLKEPLLGLKDGYAPHNFGLNIFIIGPSMLLSFILSVIVVVRIIKYWKLWPNQKKKLVILGLALPAIIVYANLLIVIFSA
;
A
#
# COMPACT_ATOMS: atom_id res chain seq x y z
N MET A 1 27.67 -12.35 2.70
CA MET A 1 26.58 -11.42 3.09
C MET A 1 26.05 -11.83 4.46
N ASP A 2 26.25 -10.97 5.46
CA ASP A 2 26.09 -11.26 6.89
C ASP A 2 24.63 -11.55 7.31
N LYS A 3 24.43 -12.50 8.24
CA LYS A 3 23.11 -12.89 8.77
C LYS A 3 22.41 -11.72 9.46
N THR A 4 23.18 -10.84 10.10
CA THR A 4 22.73 -9.58 10.74
C THR A 4 22.01 -8.67 9.74
N LEU A 5 22.55 -8.55 8.53
CA LEU A 5 22.04 -7.71 7.45
C LEU A 5 20.71 -8.24 6.90
N LYS A 6 20.53 -9.57 6.87
CA LYS A 6 19.27 -10.21 6.49
C LYS A 6 18.17 -10.02 7.54
N GLN A 7 18.51 -10.10 8.83
CA GLN A 7 17.56 -9.84 9.92
C GLN A 7 17.09 -8.38 9.95
N ASN A 8 18.00 -7.42 9.73
CA ASN A 8 17.62 -6.01 9.61
C ASN A 8 16.65 -5.78 8.45
N LYS A 9 16.86 -6.40 7.28
CA LYS A 9 15.92 -6.31 6.16
C LYS A 9 14.53 -6.84 6.50
N ILE A 10 14.43 -7.93 7.28
CA ILE A 10 13.14 -8.47 7.77
C ILE A 10 12.45 -7.49 8.73
N LYS A 11 13.19 -6.84 9.63
CA LYS A 11 12.65 -5.81 10.53
C LYS A 11 12.04 -4.65 9.74
N TRP A 12 12.74 -4.15 8.72
CA TRP A 12 12.24 -3.09 7.84
C TRP A 12 11.02 -3.53 7.03
N THR A 13 10.94 -4.79 6.59
CA THR A 13 9.77 -5.32 5.87
C THR A 13 8.47 -5.18 6.67
N ASN A 14 8.53 -5.36 7.99
CA ASN A 14 7.35 -5.18 8.84
C ASN A 14 6.86 -3.72 8.84
N GLY A 15 7.78 -2.76 8.99
CA GLY A 15 7.44 -1.33 8.93
C GLY A 15 6.89 -0.92 7.57
N MET A 16 7.46 -1.44 6.49
CA MET A 16 6.98 -1.20 5.12
C MET A 16 5.55 -1.73 4.89
N ALA A 17 5.22 -2.91 5.42
CA ALA A 17 3.88 -3.47 5.29
C ALA A 17 2.85 -2.67 6.08
N ILE A 18 3.19 -2.25 7.31
CA ILE A 18 2.32 -1.39 8.12
C ILE A 18 2.13 -0.03 7.43
N ALA A 19 3.21 0.59 6.94
CA ALA A 19 3.13 1.87 6.24
C ALA A 19 2.27 1.76 4.96
N SER A 20 2.46 0.72 4.16
CA SER A 20 1.63 0.45 2.98
C SER A 20 0.15 0.34 3.36
N PHE A 21 -0.17 -0.47 4.37
CA PHE A 21 -1.55 -0.64 4.84
C PHE A 21 -2.14 0.68 5.35
N CYS A 22 -1.42 1.42 6.20
CA CYS A 22 -1.86 2.71 6.72
C CYS A 22 -2.10 3.73 5.61
N LEU A 23 -1.27 3.75 4.57
CA LEU A 23 -1.49 4.63 3.41
C LEU A 23 -2.78 4.29 2.68
N VAL A 24 -3.07 3.00 2.47
CA VAL A 24 -4.34 2.57 1.86
C VAL A 24 -5.52 3.04 2.71
N VAL A 25 -5.50 2.75 4.02
CA VAL A 25 -6.56 3.15 4.94
C VAL A 25 -6.74 4.67 4.94
N LEU A 26 -5.65 5.44 4.99
CA LEU A 26 -5.68 6.89 4.99
C LEU A 26 -6.27 7.44 3.68
N VAL A 27 -5.92 6.87 2.53
CA VAL A 27 -6.53 7.25 1.25
C VAL A 27 -8.03 6.99 1.26
N PHE A 28 -8.47 5.81 1.71
CA PHE A 28 -9.90 5.52 1.81
C PHE A 28 -10.63 6.47 2.77
N VAL A 29 -10.03 6.78 3.92
CA VAL A 29 -10.61 7.72 4.88
C VAL A 29 -10.73 9.12 4.28
N ILE A 30 -9.68 9.62 3.62
CA ILE A 30 -9.71 10.93 2.96
C ILE A 30 -10.77 10.94 1.86
N ASP A 31 -10.82 9.90 1.03
CA ASP A 31 -11.76 9.84 -0.10
C ASP A 31 -13.22 9.78 0.36
N ASN A 32 -13.53 9.08 1.46
CA ASN A 32 -14.87 9.02 2.03
C ASN A 32 -15.27 10.26 2.84
N LEU A 33 -14.30 11.00 3.38
CA LEU A 33 -14.56 12.19 4.21
C LEU A 33 -14.32 13.52 3.48
N LYS A 34 -13.90 13.51 2.21
CA LYS A 34 -13.63 14.73 1.43
C LYS A 34 -14.87 15.62 1.27
N GLU A 35 -16.07 15.04 1.14
CA GLU A 35 -17.31 15.82 1.07
C GLU A 35 -17.61 16.53 2.40
N PRO A 36 -17.73 15.83 3.55
CA PRO A 36 -18.05 16.49 4.81
C PRO A 36 -16.93 17.38 5.35
N LEU A 37 -15.65 17.07 5.09
CA LEU A 37 -14.52 17.83 5.64
C LEU A 37 -14.03 18.95 4.73
N LEU A 38 -14.05 18.74 3.42
CA LEU A 38 -13.44 19.65 2.45
C LEU A 38 -14.47 20.27 1.48
N GLY A 39 -15.75 19.87 1.57
CA GLY A 39 -16.81 20.33 0.66
C GLY A 39 -16.63 19.84 -0.79
N LEU A 40 -15.76 18.85 -1.00
CA LEU A 40 -15.37 18.35 -2.30
C LEU A 40 -16.35 17.27 -2.77
N LYS A 41 -17.25 17.62 -3.69
CA LYS A 41 -18.29 16.70 -4.18
C LYS A 41 -17.73 15.61 -5.07
N ASP A 42 -18.39 14.45 -5.10
CA ASP A 42 -18.05 13.40 -6.05
C ASP A 42 -18.31 13.85 -7.50
N GLY A 43 -17.30 13.64 -8.36
CA GLY A 43 -17.34 14.02 -9.78
C GLY A 43 -16.04 14.64 -10.29
N TYR A 44 -15.95 14.82 -11.61
CA TYR A 44 -14.80 15.47 -12.25
C TYR A 44 -14.93 16.98 -12.13
N ALA A 45 -14.31 17.54 -11.09
CA ALA A 45 -14.26 18.97 -10.88
C ALA A 45 -12.84 19.43 -10.52
N PRO A 46 -12.43 20.66 -10.90
CA PRO A 46 -11.07 21.16 -10.66
C PRO A 46 -10.63 21.08 -9.19
N HIS A 47 -11.59 21.12 -8.25
CA HIS A 47 -11.33 21.03 -6.82
C HIS A 47 -10.89 19.63 -6.35
N ASN A 48 -11.25 18.56 -7.06
CA ASN A 48 -10.79 17.19 -6.77
C ASN A 48 -9.42 16.88 -7.39
N PHE A 49 -9.02 17.65 -8.41
CA PHE A 49 -7.80 17.41 -9.15
C PHE A 49 -6.55 17.49 -8.26
N GLY A 50 -6.47 18.53 -7.42
CA GLY A 50 -5.34 18.71 -6.50
C GLY A 50 -5.24 17.57 -5.48
N LEU A 51 -6.35 17.18 -4.85
CA LEU A 51 -6.39 16.07 -3.89
C LEU A 51 -5.95 14.75 -4.55
N ASN A 52 -6.42 14.50 -5.77
CA ASN A 52 -6.11 13.29 -6.52
C ASN A 52 -4.64 13.22 -6.94
N ILE A 53 -4.07 14.30 -7.48
CA ILE A 53 -2.71 14.30 -8.02
C ILE A 53 -1.64 14.44 -6.93
N PHE A 54 -1.88 15.22 -5.89
CA PHE A 54 -0.86 15.50 -4.88
C PHE A 54 -0.92 14.58 -3.66
N ILE A 55 -2.08 14.03 -3.32
CA ILE A 55 -2.26 13.22 -2.10
C ILE A 55 -2.62 11.79 -2.45
N ILE A 56 -3.77 11.56 -3.10
CA ILE A 56 -4.32 10.20 -3.28
C ILE A 56 -3.43 9.38 -4.21
N GLY A 57 -3.15 9.87 -5.42
CA GLY A 57 -2.35 9.17 -6.42
C GLY A 57 -0.95 8.79 -5.93
N PRO A 58 -0.14 9.75 -5.43
CA PRO A 58 1.19 9.46 -4.90
C PRO A 58 1.17 8.51 -3.69
N SER A 59 0.20 8.66 -2.78
CA SER A 59 0.06 7.77 -1.62
C SER A 59 -0.28 6.33 -2.03
N MET A 60 -1.18 6.17 -3.00
CA MET A 60 -1.54 4.87 -3.56
C MET A 60 -0.38 4.22 -4.28
N LEU A 61 0.35 4.97 -5.11
CA LEU A 61 1.53 4.47 -5.81
C LEU A 61 2.63 4.04 -4.83
N LEU A 62 2.91 4.87 -3.81
CA LEU A 62 3.88 4.55 -2.78
C LEU A 62 3.48 3.30 -2.00
N SER A 63 2.20 3.18 -1.63
CA SER A 63 1.69 2.01 -0.95
C SER A 63 1.84 0.74 -1.79
N PHE A 64 1.53 0.81 -3.08
CA PHE A 64 1.72 -0.30 -4.01
C PHE A 64 3.19 -0.72 -4.11
N ILE A 65 4.12 0.22 -4.31
CA ILE A 65 5.56 -0.06 -4.39
C ILE A 65 6.05 -0.73 -3.10
N LEU A 66 5.66 -0.22 -1.93
CA LEU A 66 6.01 -0.81 -0.64
C LEU A 66 5.48 -2.23 -0.51
N SER A 67 4.24 -2.47 -0.92
CA SER A 67 3.62 -3.79 -0.90
C SER A 67 4.35 -4.80 -1.81
N VAL A 68 4.68 -4.42 -3.04
CA VAL A 68 5.46 -5.27 -3.96
C VAL A 68 6.83 -5.59 -3.37
N ILE A 69 7.52 -4.60 -2.79
CA ILE A 69 8.82 -4.82 -2.12
C ILE A 69 8.66 -5.82 -0.96
N VAL A 70 7.60 -5.70 -0.17
CA VAL A 70 7.31 -6.62 0.95
C VAL A 70 7.11 -8.05 0.45
N VAL A 71 6.27 -8.25 -0.57
CA VAL A 71 6.02 -9.56 -1.17
C VAL A 71 7.31 -10.18 -1.71
N VAL A 72 8.06 -9.43 -2.52
CA VAL A 72 9.35 -9.89 -3.08
C VAL A 72 10.35 -10.25 -1.97
N ARG A 73 10.43 -9.47 -0.90
CA ARG A 73 11.31 -9.77 0.25
C ARG A 73 10.87 -11.02 1.00
N ILE A 74 9.58 -11.24 1.17
CA ILE A 74 9.05 -12.44 1.83
C ILE A 74 9.39 -13.69 1.01
N ILE A 75 9.20 -13.64 -0.31
CA ILE A 75 9.56 -14.73 -1.22
C ILE A 75 11.09 -14.98 -1.19
N LYS A 76 11.90 -13.92 -1.34
CA LYS A 76 13.37 -14.01 -1.38
C LYS A 76 13.98 -14.58 -0.11
N TYR A 77 13.40 -14.27 1.05
CA TYR A 77 13.91 -14.70 2.36
C TYR A 77 13.05 -15.76 3.02
N TRP A 78 12.21 -16.49 2.27
CA TRP A 78 11.18 -17.39 2.80
C TRP A 78 11.64 -18.32 3.94
N LYS A 79 12.82 -18.95 3.79
CA LYS A 79 13.40 -19.89 4.77
C LYS A 79 14.05 -19.24 5.99
N LEU A 80 14.26 -17.92 5.98
CA LEU A 80 14.92 -17.16 7.05
C LEU A 80 13.92 -16.51 8.02
N TRP A 81 12.62 -16.61 7.75
CA TRP A 81 11.59 -16.05 8.60
C TRP A 81 11.41 -16.92 9.85
N PRO A 82 11.59 -16.38 11.07
CA PRO A 82 11.54 -17.17 12.29
C PRO A 82 10.12 -17.60 12.68
N ASN A 83 9.08 -16.93 12.15
CA ASN A 83 7.69 -17.21 12.53
C ASN A 83 6.75 -17.17 11.31
N GLN A 84 6.10 -18.31 11.04
CA GLN A 84 5.15 -18.47 9.94
C GLN A 84 3.90 -17.59 10.10
N LYS A 85 3.35 -17.43 11.31
CA LYS A 85 2.17 -16.59 11.57
C LYS A 85 2.46 -15.13 11.24
N LYS A 86 3.62 -14.62 11.69
CA LYS A 86 4.03 -13.24 11.43
C LYS A 86 4.21 -12.96 9.94
N LYS A 87 4.76 -13.93 9.20
CA LYS A 87 4.91 -13.84 7.74
C LYS A 87 3.55 -13.70 7.04
N LEU A 88 2.55 -14.50 7.43
CA LEU A 88 1.20 -14.43 6.86
C LEU A 88 0.51 -13.10 7.17
N VAL A 89 0.64 -12.58 8.39
CA VAL A 89 0.09 -11.26 8.76
C VAL A 89 0.70 -10.16 7.89
N ILE A 90 2.01 -10.16 7.69
CA ILE A 90 2.69 -9.13 6.87
C ILE A 90 2.27 -9.22 5.40
N LEU A 91 2.10 -10.43 4.86
CA LEU A 91 1.51 -10.62 3.53
C LEU A 91 0.07 -10.08 3.49
N GLY A 92 -0.74 -10.40 4.50
CA GLY A 92 -2.11 -9.91 4.62
C GLY A 92 -2.20 -8.38 4.64
N LEU A 93 -1.28 -7.70 5.34
CA LEU A 93 -1.21 -6.23 5.37
C LEU A 93 -0.80 -5.62 4.03
N ALA A 94 0.05 -6.31 3.27
CA ALA A 94 0.52 -5.84 1.97
C ALA A 94 -0.54 -6.02 0.85
N LEU A 95 -1.36 -7.07 0.93
CA LEU A 95 -2.32 -7.45 -0.11
C LEU A 95 -3.31 -6.33 -0.52
N PRO A 96 -3.94 -5.56 0.40
CA PRO A 96 -4.92 -4.55 0.04
C PRO A 96 -4.42 -3.56 -1.02
N ALA A 97 -3.18 -3.08 -0.90
CA ALA A 97 -2.60 -2.15 -1.88
C ALA A 97 -2.49 -2.78 -3.28
N ILE A 98 -2.12 -4.06 -3.36
CA ILE A 98 -2.00 -4.79 -4.64
C ILE A 98 -3.38 -5.01 -5.25
N ILE A 99 -4.36 -5.42 -4.45
CA ILE A 99 -5.72 -5.68 -4.92
C ILE A 99 -6.35 -4.40 -5.47
N VAL A 100 -6.24 -3.29 -4.74
CA VAL A 100 -6.81 -2.01 -5.20
C VAL A 100 -6.15 -1.55 -6.50
N TYR A 101 -4.82 -1.65 -6.60
CA TYR A 101 -4.12 -1.27 -7.82
C TYR A 101 -4.44 -2.19 -9.01
N ALA A 102 -4.56 -3.50 -8.77
CA ALA A 102 -4.97 -4.47 -9.78
C ALA A 102 -6.38 -4.17 -10.30
N ASN A 103 -7.34 -3.90 -9.41
CA ASN A 103 -8.70 -3.50 -9.81
C ASN A 103 -8.70 -2.21 -10.63
N LEU A 104 -7.89 -1.22 -10.25
CA LEU A 104 -7.77 0.04 -10.99
C LEU A 104 -7.22 -0.20 -12.41
N LEU A 105 -6.19 -1.05 -12.56
CA LEU A 105 -5.68 -1.40 -13.89
C LEU A 105 -6.71 -2.16 -14.73
N ILE A 106 -7.43 -3.11 -14.14
CA ILE A 106 -8.50 -3.84 -14.84
C ILE A 106 -9.51 -2.84 -15.38
N VAL A 107 -10.02 -1.92 -14.56
CA VAL A 107 -11.00 -0.91 -14.98
C VAL A 107 -10.46 -0.06 -16.14
N ILE A 108 -9.21 0.42 -16.06
CA ILE A 108 -8.60 1.26 -17.09
C ILE A 108 -8.45 0.53 -18.44
N PHE A 109 -8.08 -0.75 -18.42
CA PHE A 109 -7.87 -1.53 -19.65
C PHE A 109 -9.12 -2.27 -20.14
N SER A 110 -10.17 -2.36 -19.33
CA SER A 110 -11.48 -2.90 -19.71
C SER A 110 -12.49 -1.85 -20.17
N ALA A 111 -12.19 -0.57 -19.92
CA ALA A 111 -12.96 0.59 -20.39
C ALA A 111 -12.50 1.00 -21.80
#